data_AF-A0A9W8QCB9-F1
#
_entry.id   AF-A0A9W8QCB9-F1
#
_cell.length_a   1.000
_cell.length_b   1.000
_cell.length_c   1.000
_cell.angle_alpha   90.00
_cell.angle_beta   90.00
_cell.angle_gamma   90.00
#
_symmetry.space_group_name_H-M   'P 1'
#
loop_
_entity.id
_entity.type
_entity.pdbx_description
1 polymer ?
#
loop_
_entity_poly.entity_id
_entity_poly.type
_entity_poly.pdbx_seq_one_letter_code
_entity_poly.pdbx_strand_id
1 'polypeptide(L)'
;MNGGMNGMNGANMGGGVPMPTPAGHQAELNYIYGMVEELSRQLAENRRVTEDIVSGLGRVRNRARTQGLDNDQVIDAAAEEINRQDQNMDALLSVLSESLEKAKHSRDANATLLTLFANALATMLKQFHEYKAKHVTDVASWHRSYRSQLDEARRENSRLREQIGEMQAHAATANDSLRRFRRSYDADRARWEGRVQETALKQEVRFWKRLAMPELEDDDPYWSADDDIIDGAEKERLAHLEMRAAQEQRIAREDGDDGDGLPPPMMMHAPTPPQLISPAGGSMGGIAMQRGGDEGGLPLPPPPPRPLNAASSTGSTGS
;
A
#
# COMPACT_ATOMS: atom_id res chain seq x y z
N MET A 1 2.00 95.04 46.57
CA MET A 1 0.87 95.95 46.90
C MET A 1 -0.37 95.30 46.29
N ASN A 2 -0.99 94.28 46.88
CA ASN A 2 -1.90 94.27 48.05
C ASN A 2 -2.86 95.48 48.12
N GLY A 3 -4.16 95.20 48.02
CA GLY A 3 -5.25 96.12 48.38
C GLY A 3 -6.55 95.91 47.58
N GLY A 4 -7.57 95.34 48.23
CA GLY A 4 -8.99 95.47 47.84
C GLY A 4 -9.73 94.14 47.60
N MET A 5 -9.99 93.33 48.63
CA MET A 5 -11.28 93.25 49.36
C MET A 5 -12.50 92.99 48.43
N ASN A 6 -12.92 91.75 48.24
CA ASN A 6 -13.92 91.03 49.05
C ASN A 6 -15.36 91.54 48.86
N GLY A 7 -16.26 90.68 48.39
CA GLY A 7 -17.69 90.91 48.59
C GLY A 7 -18.61 90.27 47.56
N MET A 8 -19.60 89.52 48.08
CA MET A 8 -20.89 89.25 47.46
C MET A 8 -20.96 88.14 46.40
N ASN A 9 -20.81 86.91 46.89
CA ASN A 9 -21.81 85.88 46.59
C ASN A 9 -23.13 86.33 47.23
N GLY A 10 -23.87 87.17 46.51
CA GLY A 10 -25.10 87.81 46.97
C GLY A 10 -26.17 87.66 45.91
N ALA A 11 -27.12 86.77 46.20
CA ALA A 11 -28.53 86.80 45.81
C ALA A 11 -29.05 85.38 45.56
N ASN A 12 -28.98 84.54 46.60
CA ASN A 12 -30.09 83.64 46.89
C ASN A 12 -31.28 84.53 47.32
N MET A 13 -31.86 85.21 46.34
CA MET A 13 -33.01 86.08 46.47
C MET A 13 -34.26 85.26 46.20
N GLY A 14 -35.17 85.27 47.17
CA GLY A 14 -36.58 85.03 46.89
C GLY A 14 -37.04 83.59 47.07
N GLY A 15 -37.05 83.12 48.32
CA GLY A 15 -38.15 82.30 48.79
C GLY A 15 -39.45 83.09 48.63
N GLY A 16 -40.09 82.94 47.47
CA GLY A 16 -41.47 83.31 47.22
C GLY A 16 -42.27 82.03 47.06
N VAL A 17 -43.16 81.78 48.02
CA VAL A 17 -44.21 80.75 47.96
C VAL A 17 -44.82 80.74 46.55
N PRO A 18 -44.96 79.59 45.86
CA PRO A 18 -45.67 79.55 44.60
C PRO A 18 -47.16 79.71 44.91
N MET A 19 -47.63 80.95 44.99
CA MET A 19 -49.04 81.21 44.76
C MET A 19 -49.34 80.74 43.33
N PRO A 20 -50.39 79.93 43.10
CA PRO A 20 -50.72 79.44 41.76
C PRO A 20 -51.10 80.64 40.90
N THR A 21 -50.11 81.17 40.19
CA THR A 21 -50.32 82.06 39.05
C THR A 21 -51.25 81.32 38.08
N PRO A 22 -52.32 81.96 37.58
CA PRO A 22 -53.28 81.33 36.67
C PRO A 22 -52.56 80.60 35.55
N ALA A 23 -52.99 79.38 35.21
CA ALA A 23 -52.29 78.46 34.31
C ALA A 23 -51.86 79.08 32.97
N GLY A 24 -52.58 80.10 32.48
CA GLY A 24 -52.21 80.86 31.29
C GLY A 24 -50.93 81.69 31.44
N HIS A 25 -50.70 82.31 32.60
CA HIS A 25 -49.52 83.15 32.83
C HIS A 25 -48.22 82.33 32.90
N GLN A 26 -48.24 81.14 33.49
CA GLN A 26 -47.08 80.23 33.49
C GLN A 26 -46.84 79.60 32.10
N ALA A 27 -47.90 79.33 31.34
CA ALA A 27 -47.77 78.86 29.96
C ALA A 27 -47.17 79.94 29.05
N GLU A 28 -47.61 81.20 29.20
CA GLU A 28 -47.04 82.36 28.49
C GLU A 28 -45.59 82.62 28.91
N LEU A 29 -45.25 82.52 30.19
CA LEU A 29 -43.87 82.67 30.65
C LEU A 29 -42.97 81.55 30.09
N ASN A 30 -43.41 80.30 30.10
CA ASN A 30 -42.66 79.20 29.48
C ASN A 30 -42.52 79.39 27.95
N TYR A 31 -43.55 79.92 27.28
CA TYR A 31 -43.48 80.26 25.86
C TYR A 31 -42.49 81.40 25.59
N ILE A 32 -42.50 82.45 26.42
CA ILE A 32 -41.57 83.58 26.31
C ILE A 32 -40.14 83.12 26.62
N TYR A 33 -39.92 82.30 27.65
CA TYR A 33 -38.60 81.74 27.96
C TYR A 33 -38.08 80.83 26.84
N GLY A 34 -38.94 79.97 26.27
CA GLY A 34 -38.58 79.15 25.10
C GLY A 34 -38.24 79.99 23.87
N MET A 35 -38.96 81.09 23.65
CA MET A 35 -38.68 82.03 22.55
C MET A 35 -37.39 82.82 22.78
N VAL A 36 -37.11 83.24 24.02
CA VAL A 36 -35.87 83.92 24.39
C VAL A 36 -34.68 82.96 24.29
N GLU A 37 -34.85 81.70 24.69
CA GLU A 37 -33.82 80.67 24.55
C GLU A 37 -33.51 80.38 23.08
N GLU A 38 -34.53 80.25 22.22
CA GLU A 38 -34.34 80.10 20.78
C GLU A 38 -33.71 81.35 20.14
N LEU A 39 -34.13 82.56 20.54
CA LEU A 39 -33.49 83.81 20.10
C LEU A 39 -32.03 83.89 20.57
N SER A 40 -31.71 83.39 21.77
CA SER A 40 -30.34 83.36 22.27
C SER A 40 -29.47 82.36 21.50
N ARG A 41 -30.04 81.22 21.11
CA ARG A 41 -29.40 80.21 20.26
C ARG A 41 -29.16 80.76 18.86
N GLN A 42 -30.17 81.42 18.28
CA GLN A 42 -30.05 82.10 16.99
C GLN A 42 -29.05 83.26 17.05
N LEU A 43 -28.96 84.00 18.15
CA LEU A 43 -27.98 85.07 18.32
C LEU A 43 -26.56 84.51 18.45
N ALA A 44 -26.38 83.40 19.16
CA ALA A 44 -25.10 82.71 19.25
C ALA A 44 -24.66 82.16 17.89
N GLU A 45 -25.58 81.56 17.13
CA GLU A 45 -25.31 81.10 15.77
C GLU A 45 -25.01 82.27 14.82
N ASN A 46 -25.79 83.35 14.88
CA ASN A 46 -25.52 84.55 14.08
C ASN A 46 -24.15 85.16 14.42
N ARG A 47 -23.74 85.19 15.69
CA ARG A 47 -22.40 85.65 16.08
C ARG A 47 -21.33 84.78 15.44
N ARG A 48 -21.47 83.46 15.54
CA ARG A 48 -20.54 82.52 14.91
C ARG A 48 -20.47 82.69 13.40
N VAL A 49 -21.61 82.77 12.73
CA VAL A 49 -21.69 83.00 11.28
C VAL A 49 -21.06 84.33 10.91
N THR A 50 -21.30 85.41 11.68
CA THR A 50 -20.67 86.71 11.41
C THR A 50 -19.17 86.68 11.63
N GLU A 51 -18.67 85.95 12.63
CA GLU A 51 -17.24 85.76 12.85
C GLU A 51 -16.59 85.01 11.68
N ASP A 52 -17.24 83.95 11.19
CA ASP A 52 -16.79 83.19 10.02
C ASP A 52 -16.81 84.05 8.74
N ILE A 53 -17.83 84.91 8.56
CA ILE A 53 -17.91 85.87 7.45
C ILE A 53 -16.80 86.90 7.55
N VAL A 54 -16.56 87.49 8.73
CA VAL A 54 -15.51 88.50 8.92
C VAL A 54 -14.12 87.88 8.73
N SER A 55 -13.90 86.67 9.24
CA SER A 55 -12.71 85.85 9.00
C SER A 55 -12.51 85.56 7.50
N GLY A 56 -13.57 85.15 6.81
CA GLY A 56 -13.58 84.90 5.36
C GLY A 56 -13.26 86.16 4.56
N LEU A 57 -13.93 87.27 4.87
CA LEU A 57 -13.71 88.57 4.25
C LEU A 57 -12.29 89.09 4.51
N GLY A 58 -11.75 88.86 5.72
CA GLY A 58 -10.37 89.15 6.06
C GLY A 58 -9.37 88.40 5.16
N ARG A 59 -9.61 87.11 4.91
CA ARG A 59 -8.81 86.29 3.99
C ARG A 59 -8.92 86.75 2.54
N VAL A 60 -10.13 87.04 2.06
CA VAL A 60 -10.39 87.54 0.70
C VAL A 60 -9.72 88.89 0.49
N ARG A 61 -9.90 89.84 1.41
CA ARG A 61 -9.29 91.17 1.37
C ARG A 61 -7.77 91.09 1.43
N ASN A 62 -7.21 90.23 2.27
CA ASN A 62 -5.77 90.06 2.36
C ASN A 62 -5.21 89.51 1.03
N ARG A 63 -5.87 88.52 0.44
CA ARG A 63 -5.52 87.96 -0.87
C ARG A 63 -5.57 89.02 -1.97
N ALA A 64 -6.68 89.76 -2.06
CA ALA A 64 -6.86 90.87 -3.01
C ALA A 64 -5.73 91.90 -2.88
N ARG A 65 -5.39 92.29 -1.65
CA ARG A 65 -4.32 93.24 -1.36
C ARG A 65 -2.93 92.71 -1.70
N THR A 66 -2.63 91.44 -1.42
CA THR A 66 -1.32 90.84 -1.70
C THR A 66 -1.07 90.60 -3.19
N GLN A 67 -2.13 90.37 -3.97
CA GLN A 67 -2.06 90.06 -5.39
C GLN A 67 -2.43 91.26 -6.28
N GLY A 68 -2.84 92.40 -5.69
CA GLY A 68 -3.20 93.62 -6.41
C GLY A 68 -4.44 93.47 -7.30
N LEU A 69 -5.38 92.60 -6.91
CA LEU A 69 -6.56 92.25 -7.70
C LEU A 69 -7.74 93.18 -7.40
N ASP A 70 -8.50 93.53 -8.45
CA ASP A 70 -9.79 94.21 -8.32
C ASP A 70 -10.89 93.23 -7.86
N ASN A 71 -12.01 93.74 -7.35
CA ASN A 71 -13.09 92.91 -6.77
C ASN A 71 -13.60 91.82 -7.74
N ASP A 72 -13.80 92.16 -9.01
CA ASP A 72 -14.25 91.20 -10.03
C ASP A 72 -13.20 90.10 -10.26
N GLN A 73 -11.91 90.47 -10.28
CA GLN A 73 -10.79 89.53 -10.45
C GLN A 73 -10.62 88.58 -9.25
N VAL A 74 -10.98 89.02 -8.05
CA VAL A 74 -10.96 88.18 -6.84
C VAL A 74 -12.05 87.13 -6.86
N ILE A 75 -13.24 87.50 -7.35
CA ILE A 75 -14.38 86.57 -7.51
C ILE A 75 -14.03 85.54 -8.59
N ASP A 76 -13.50 85.98 -9.73
CA ASP A 76 -13.08 85.09 -10.82
C ASP A 76 -11.97 84.13 -10.38
N ALA A 77 -10.95 84.62 -9.66
CA ALA A 77 -9.88 83.77 -9.13
C ALA A 77 -10.38 82.76 -8.09
N ALA A 78 -11.37 83.12 -7.27
CA ALA A 78 -12.00 82.19 -6.34
C ALA A 78 -12.87 81.15 -7.06
N ALA A 79 -13.59 81.55 -8.11
CA ALA A 79 -14.38 80.64 -8.94
C ALA A 79 -13.48 79.67 -9.72
N GLU A 80 -12.33 80.13 -10.24
CA GLU A 80 -11.33 79.27 -10.88
C GLU A 80 -10.71 78.27 -9.90
N GLU A 81 -10.40 78.69 -8.68
CA GLU A 81 -9.85 77.81 -7.63
C GLU A 81 -10.89 76.75 -7.21
N ILE A 82 -12.15 77.14 -7.03
CA ILE A 82 -13.25 76.21 -6.73
C ILE A 82 -13.41 75.21 -7.88
N ASN A 83 -13.44 75.68 -9.14
CA ASN A 83 -13.53 74.79 -10.30
C ASN A 83 -12.33 73.85 -10.43
N ARG A 84 -11.10 74.31 -10.12
CA ARG A 84 -9.91 73.45 -10.10
C ARG A 84 -9.99 72.41 -8.99
N GLN A 85 -10.45 72.79 -7.81
CA GLN A 85 -10.65 71.86 -6.71
C GLN A 85 -11.72 70.81 -7.05
N ASP A 86 -12.83 71.21 -7.67
CA ASP A 86 -13.90 70.30 -8.08
C ASP A 86 -13.40 69.28 -9.11
N GLN A 87 -12.67 69.72 -10.14
CA GLN A 87 -12.05 68.83 -11.14
C GLN A 87 -11.02 67.87 -10.52
N ASN A 88 -10.26 68.33 -9.53
CA ASN A 88 -9.31 67.49 -8.81
C ASN A 88 -10.04 66.45 -7.94
N MET A 89 -11.15 66.82 -7.32
CA MET A 89 -12.00 65.91 -6.55
C MET A 89 -12.61 64.84 -7.45
N ASP A 90 -13.11 65.20 -8.65
CA ASP A 90 -13.63 64.24 -9.63
C ASP A 90 -12.55 63.27 -10.11
N ALA A 91 -11.34 63.77 -10.39
CA ALA A 91 -10.21 62.92 -10.76
C ALA A 91 -9.83 61.94 -9.64
N LEU A 92 -9.81 62.41 -8.39
CA LEU A 92 -9.54 61.57 -7.22
C LEU A 92 -10.64 60.52 -7.00
N LEU A 93 -11.91 60.90 -7.14
CA LEU A 93 -13.05 59.97 -7.04
C LEU A 93 -12.99 58.89 -8.14
N SER A 94 -12.61 59.28 -9.37
CA SER A 94 -12.40 58.35 -10.47
C SER A 94 -11.30 57.33 -10.15
N VAL A 95 -10.12 57.78 -9.72
CA VAL A 95 -9.00 56.89 -9.36
C VAL A 95 -9.36 56.00 -8.16
N LEU A 96 -10.00 56.54 -7.13
CA LEU A 96 -10.42 55.76 -5.97
C LEU A 96 -11.44 54.68 -6.36
N SER A 97 -12.45 55.04 -7.17
CA SER A 97 -13.47 54.09 -7.62
C SER A 97 -12.88 52.97 -8.47
N GLU A 98 -12.00 53.29 -9.42
CA GLU A 98 -11.29 52.28 -10.23
C GLU A 98 -10.41 51.37 -9.34
N SER A 99 -9.67 51.93 -8.38
CA SER A 99 -8.83 51.15 -7.46
C SER A 99 -9.66 50.21 -6.59
N LEU A 100 -10.85 50.67 -6.17
CA LEU A 100 -11.79 49.91 -5.36
C LEU A 100 -12.43 48.77 -6.17
N GLU A 101 -12.76 49.00 -7.44
CA GLU A 101 -13.22 47.94 -8.34
C GLU A 101 -12.14 46.88 -8.58
N LYS A 102 -10.89 47.31 -8.85
CA LYS A 102 -9.74 46.39 -9.00
C LYS A 102 -9.52 45.57 -7.72
N ALA A 103 -9.56 46.22 -6.55
CA ALA A 103 -9.40 45.54 -5.27
C ALA A 103 -10.54 44.54 -5.00
N LYS A 104 -11.80 44.89 -5.32
CA LYS A 104 -12.94 43.98 -5.22
C LYS A 104 -12.79 42.78 -6.16
N HIS A 105 -12.42 43.02 -7.41
CA HIS A 105 -12.21 41.95 -8.38
C HIS A 105 -11.10 40.99 -7.94
N SER A 106 -9.97 41.52 -7.47
CA SER A 106 -8.88 40.71 -6.91
C SER A 106 -9.31 39.93 -5.68
N ARG A 107 -10.06 40.56 -4.75
CA ARG A 107 -10.62 39.89 -3.58
C ARG A 107 -11.52 38.72 -3.98
N ASP A 108 -12.42 38.94 -4.92
CA ASP A 108 -13.39 37.92 -5.35
C ASP A 108 -12.67 36.77 -6.07
N ALA A 109 -11.68 37.06 -6.92
CA ALA A 109 -10.82 36.05 -7.53
C ALA A 109 -10.00 35.24 -6.50
N ASN A 110 -9.49 35.88 -5.45
CA ASN A 110 -8.80 35.18 -4.37
C ASN A 110 -9.77 34.30 -3.56
N ALA A 111 -11.00 34.76 -3.32
CA ALA A 111 -12.03 33.98 -2.65
C ALA A 111 -12.42 32.73 -3.47
N THR A 112 -12.53 32.86 -4.80
CA THR A 112 -12.80 31.70 -5.66
C THR A 112 -11.64 30.71 -5.65
N LEU A 113 -10.39 31.17 -5.71
CA LEU A 113 -9.23 30.29 -5.57
C LEU A 113 -9.21 29.55 -4.24
N LEU A 114 -9.50 30.23 -3.12
CA LEU A 114 -9.55 29.60 -1.80
C LEU A 114 -10.62 28.51 -1.73
N THR A 115 -11.80 28.73 -2.32
CA THR A 115 -12.85 27.70 -2.35
C THR A 115 -12.46 26.49 -3.21
N LEU A 116 -11.81 26.72 -4.35
CA LEU A 116 -11.27 25.64 -5.18
C LEU A 116 -10.21 24.82 -4.44
N PHE A 117 -9.26 25.48 -3.76
CA PHE A 117 -8.26 24.78 -2.94
C PHE A 117 -8.89 23.99 -1.79
N ALA A 118 -9.86 24.57 -1.09
CA ALA A 118 -10.57 23.87 -0.02
C ALA A 118 -11.25 22.60 -0.53
N ASN A 119 -11.93 22.69 -1.68
CA ASN A 119 -12.61 21.56 -2.30
C ASN A 119 -11.63 20.48 -2.79
N ALA A 120 -10.51 20.89 -3.40
CA ALA A 120 -9.46 19.98 -3.85
C ALA A 120 -8.84 19.23 -2.67
N LEU A 121 -8.47 19.93 -1.59
CA LEU A 121 -7.91 19.34 -0.38
C LEU A 121 -8.91 18.41 0.32
N ALA A 122 -10.18 18.80 0.41
CA ALA A 122 -11.22 17.93 0.97
C ALA A 122 -11.38 16.63 0.17
N THR A 123 -11.34 16.72 -1.16
CA THR A 123 -11.43 15.55 -2.04
C THR A 123 -10.20 14.66 -1.91
N MET A 124 -9.00 15.24 -1.89
CA MET A 124 -7.75 14.52 -1.71
C MET A 124 -7.71 13.81 -0.35
N LEU A 125 -8.15 14.48 0.72
CA LEU A 125 -8.24 13.90 2.06
C LEU A 125 -9.19 12.70 2.09
N LYS A 126 -10.37 12.82 1.46
CA LYS A 126 -11.33 11.71 1.34
C LYS A 126 -10.72 10.52 0.62
N GLN A 127 -10.05 10.76 -0.51
CA GLN A 127 -9.35 9.71 -1.26
C GLN A 127 -8.24 9.04 -0.44
N PHE A 128 -7.48 9.81 0.34
CA PHE A 128 -6.46 9.25 1.23
C PHE A 128 -7.06 8.37 2.34
N HIS A 129 -8.17 8.78 2.94
CA HIS A 129 -8.85 7.96 3.95
C HIS A 129 -9.38 6.66 3.34
N GLU A 130 -10.04 6.73 2.18
CA GLU A 130 -10.52 5.56 1.46
C GLU A 130 -9.38 4.62 1.05
N TYR A 131 -8.30 5.18 0.52
CA TYR A 131 -7.10 4.42 0.14
C TYR A 131 -6.49 3.73 1.35
N LYS A 132 -6.29 4.45 2.46
CA LYS A 132 -5.71 3.88 3.69
C LYS A 132 -6.58 2.75 4.24
N ALA A 133 -7.91 2.93 4.24
CA ALA A 133 -8.84 1.89 4.69
C ALA A 133 -8.71 0.63 3.83
N LYS A 134 -8.77 0.78 2.50
CA LYS A 134 -8.62 -0.33 1.54
C LYS A 134 -7.26 -1.01 1.66
N HIS A 135 -6.18 -0.24 1.78
CA HIS A 135 -4.83 -0.78 1.92
C HIS A 135 -4.69 -1.62 3.20
N VAL A 136 -5.21 -1.15 4.34
CA VAL A 136 -5.17 -1.92 5.59
C VAL A 136 -5.98 -3.21 5.47
N THR A 137 -7.15 -3.17 4.83
CA THR A 137 -7.96 -4.38 4.62
C THR A 137 -7.26 -5.37 3.70
N ASP A 138 -6.63 -4.89 2.64
CA ASP A 138 -5.92 -5.74 1.66
C ASP A 138 -4.72 -6.41 2.30
N VAL A 139 -3.88 -5.66 3.02
CA VAL A 139 -2.73 -6.21 3.76
C VAL A 139 -3.18 -7.22 4.81
N ALA A 140 -4.24 -6.93 5.57
CA ALA A 140 -4.80 -7.87 6.53
C ALA A 140 -5.32 -9.15 5.86
N SER A 141 -5.99 -9.03 4.71
CA SER A 141 -6.47 -10.18 3.94
C SER A 141 -5.32 -11.04 3.42
N TRP A 142 -4.23 -10.40 2.98
CA TRP A 142 -3.04 -11.10 2.50
C TRP A 142 -2.36 -11.87 3.62
N HIS A 143 -2.17 -11.25 4.79
CA HIS A 143 -1.62 -11.96 5.95
C HIS A 143 -2.50 -13.14 6.39
N ARG A 144 -3.82 -13.01 6.36
CA ARG A 144 -4.73 -14.13 6.68
C ARG A 144 -4.62 -15.25 5.66
N SER A 145 -4.62 -14.93 4.37
CA SER A 145 -4.46 -15.91 3.29
C SER A 145 -3.12 -16.64 3.39
N TYR A 146 -2.03 -15.91 3.60
CA TYR A 146 -0.69 -16.49 3.75
C TYR A 146 -0.59 -17.41 4.97
N ARG A 147 -1.17 -17.01 6.11
CA ARG A 147 -1.23 -17.88 7.30
C ARG A 147 -2.04 -19.16 7.02
N SER A 148 -3.17 -19.04 6.33
CA SER A 148 -3.97 -20.19 5.91
C SER A 148 -3.19 -21.15 5.01
N GLN A 149 -2.41 -20.62 4.06
CA GLN A 149 -1.55 -21.43 3.19
C GLN A 149 -0.45 -22.15 3.96
N LEU A 150 0.19 -21.47 4.92
CA LEU A 150 1.20 -22.09 5.79
C LEU A 150 0.61 -23.21 6.65
N ASP A 151 -0.57 -23.01 7.21
CA ASP A 151 -1.24 -24.03 8.01
C ASP A 151 -1.67 -25.23 7.14
N GLU A 152 -2.14 -24.98 5.92
CA GLU A 152 -2.47 -26.04 4.97
C GLU A 152 -1.22 -26.86 4.57
N ALA A 153 -0.12 -26.19 4.24
CA ALA A 153 1.14 -26.86 3.95
C ALA A 153 1.66 -27.69 5.13
N ARG A 154 1.49 -27.21 6.38
CA ARG A 154 1.85 -27.98 7.58
C ARG A 154 0.97 -29.22 7.76
N ARG A 155 -0.35 -29.10 7.53
CA ARG A 155 -1.28 -30.22 7.59
C ARG A 155 -0.97 -31.26 6.52
N GLU A 156 -0.75 -30.83 5.29
CA GLU A 156 -0.39 -31.70 4.17
C GLU A 156 0.93 -32.42 4.41
N ASN A 157 1.97 -31.71 4.90
CA ASN A 157 3.22 -32.34 5.26
C ASN A 157 3.08 -33.38 6.39
N SER A 158 2.25 -33.08 7.40
CA SER A 158 1.98 -34.03 8.49
C SER A 158 1.25 -35.27 7.99
N ARG A 159 0.25 -35.09 7.12
CA ARG A 159 -0.49 -36.18 6.47
C ARG A 159 0.41 -37.05 5.60
N LEU A 160 1.30 -36.45 4.80
CA LEU A 160 2.23 -37.20 3.97
C LEU A 160 3.21 -38.02 4.81
N ARG A 161 3.71 -37.47 5.92
CA ARG A 161 4.58 -38.20 6.86
C ARG A 161 3.85 -39.37 7.51
N GLU A 162 2.59 -39.18 7.90
CA GLU A 162 1.74 -40.25 8.43
C GLU A 162 1.55 -41.36 7.40
N GLN A 163 1.19 -41.02 6.16
CA GLN A 163 1.03 -41.99 5.07
C GLN A 163 2.32 -42.77 4.77
N ILE A 164 3.48 -42.09 4.75
CA ILE A 164 4.77 -42.75 4.58
C ILE A 164 5.07 -43.68 5.77
N GLY A 165 4.77 -43.23 6.99
CA GLY A 165 4.93 -44.04 8.20
C GLY A 165 4.06 -45.29 8.17
N GLU A 166 2.79 -45.17 7.79
CA GLU A 166 1.87 -46.30 7.59
C GLU A 166 2.38 -47.26 6.53
N MET A 167 2.79 -46.76 5.36
CA MET A 167 3.34 -47.58 4.28
C MET A 167 4.60 -48.33 4.72
N GLN A 168 5.52 -47.66 5.44
CA GLN A 168 6.72 -48.28 5.99
C GLN A 168 6.39 -49.34 7.04
N ALA A 169 5.41 -49.07 7.93
CA ALA A 169 4.94 -50.05 8.90
C ALA A 169 4.33 -51.28 8.21
N HIS A 170 3.48 -51.08 7.20
CA HIS A 170 2.92 -52.17 6.40
C HIS A 170 4.01 -52.98 5.69
N ALA A 171 4.98 -52.32 5.04
CA ALA A 171 6.11 -52.99 4.42
C ALA A 171 6.97 -53.77 5.43
N ALA A 172 7.20 -53.23 6.63
CA ALA A 172 7.92 -53.92 7.70
C ALA A 172 7.16 -55.18 8.15
N THR A 173 5.84 -55.07 8.38
CA THR A 173 5.02 -56.24 8.76
C THR A 173 4.99 -57.32 7.68
N ALA A 174 4.96 -56.94 6.40
CA ALA A 174 5.03 -57.88 5.27
C ALA A 174 6.41 -58.55 5.17
N ASN A 175 7.50 -57.80 5.37
CA ASN A 175 8.84 -58.39 5.41
C ASN A 175 9.01 -59.35 6.59
N ASP A 176 8.48 -59.01 7.76
CA ASP A 176 8.49 -59.88 8.92
C ASP A 176 7.66 -61.15 8.69
N SER A 177 6.50 -61.04 8.04
CA SER A 177 5.69 -62.20 7.68
C SER A 177 6.41 -63.11 6.69
N LEU A 178 7.08 -62.56 5.66
CA LEU A 178 7.91 -63.32 4.72
C LEU A 178 9.10 -64.01 5.42
N ARG A 179 9.79 -63.32 6.34
CA ARG A 179 10.88 -63.91 7.12
C ARG A 179 10.39 -65.02 8.04
N ARG A 180 9.23 -64.85 8.67
CA ARG A 180 8.58 -65.90 9.46
C ARG A 180 8.22 -67.09 8.58
N PHE A 181 7.59 -66.83 7.42
CA PHE A 181 7.26 -67.87 6.45
C PHE A 181 8.50 -68.63 5.98
N ARG A 182 9.57 -67.95 5.58
CA ARG A 182 10.84 -68.59 5.18
C ARG A 182 11.42 -69.45 6.30
N ARG A 183 11.43 -68.96 7.54
CA ARG A 183 11.90 -69.76 8.68
C ARG A 183 11.04 -70.99 8.93
N SER A 184 9.72 -70.87 8.90
CA SER A 184 8.83 -72.03 9.05
C SER A 184 8.91 -72.99 7.87
N TYR A 185 9.14 -72.45 6.66
CA TYR A 185 9.37 -73.22 5.46
C TYR A 185 10.65 -74.03 5.65
N ASP A 186 11.80 -73.39 5.89
CA ASP A 186 13.10 -74.08 6.02
C ASP A 186 13.16 -75.04 7.23
N ALA A 187 12.39 -74.79 8.30
CA ALA A 187 12.35 -75.66 9.49
C ALA A 187 11.56 -76.98 9.29
N ASP A 188 10.79 -77.10 8.22
CA ASP A 188 9.98 -78.29 7.93
C ASP A 188 10.88 -79.44 7.44
N ARG A 189 11.23 -80.31 8.39
CA ARG A 189 12.12 -81.44 8.17
C ARG A 189 11.58 -82.41 7.11
N ALA A 190 10.27 -82.63 7.06
CA ALA A 190 9.66 -83.55 6.11
C ALA A 190 9.87 -83.09 4.66
N ARG A 191 9.81 -81.79 4.41
CA ARG A 191 10.11 -81.22 3.08
C ARG A 191 11.59 -81.26 2.75
N TRP A 192 12.49 -81.00 3.70
CA TRP A 192 13.92 -81.17 3.47
C TRP A 192 14.25 -82.62 3.10
N GLU A 193 13.74 -83.59 3.87
CA GLU A 193 13.91 -85.01 3.60
C GLU A 193 13.32 -85.40 2.24
N GLY A 194 12.14 -84.89 1.88
CA GLY A 194 11.54 -85.07 0.56
C GLY A 194 12.42 -84.54 -0.57
N ARG A 195 13.00 -83.34 -0.46
CA ARG A 195 13.93 -82.79 -1.46
C ARG A 195 15.20 -83.62 -1.60
N VAL A 196 15.77 -84.09 -0.48
CA VAL A 196 16.96 -84.96 -0.48
C VAL A 196 16.63 -86.31 -1.13
N GLN A 197 15.47 -86.88 -0.84
CA GLN A 197 15.02 -88.12 -1.47
C GLN A 197 14.77 -87.94 -2.98
N GLU A 198 14.11 -86.86 -3.39
CA GLU A 198 13.86 -86.58 -4.81
C GLU A 198 15.17 -86.41 -5.58
N THR A 199 16.12 -85.65 -5.04
CA THR A 199 17.45 -85.48 -5.65
C THR A 199 18.23 -86.79 -5.70
N ALA A 200 18.18 -87.61 -4.65
CA ALA A 200 18.78 -88.95 -4.66
C ALA A 200 18.15 -89.85 -5.72
N LEU A 201 16.82 -89.90 -5.82
CA LEU A 201 16.10 -90.68 -6.84
C LEU A 201 16.44 -90.20 -8.26
N LYS A 202 16.52 -88.89 -8.49
CA LYS A 202 16.97 -88.33 -9.78
C LYS A 202 18.40 -88.76 -10.11
N GLN A 203 19.30 -88.74 -9.14
CA GLN A 203 20.68 -89.22 -9.33
C GLN A 203 20.74 -90.72 -9.60
N GLU A 204 19.92 -91.53 -8.93
CA GLU A 204 19.79 -92.96 -9.20
C GLU A 204 19.29 -93.20 -10.62
N VAL A 205 18.24 -92.50 -11.06
CA VAL A 205 17.74 -92.59 -12.44
C VAL A 205 18.84 -92.22 -13.45
N ARG A 206 19.61 -91.16 -13.21
CA ARG A 206 20.76 -90.78 -14.05
C ARG A 206 21.86 -91.84 -14.05
N PHE A 207 22.16 -92.43 -12.89
CA PHE A 207 23.14 -93.51 -12.77
C PHE A 207 22.71 -94.74 -13.58
N TRP A 208 21.46 -95.16 -13.45
CA TRP A 208 20.90 -96.27 -14.22
C TRP A 208 20.85 -95.96 -15.71
N LYS A 209 20.53 -94.72 -16.10
CA LYS A 209 20.62 -94.26 -17.49
C LYS A 209 22.02 -94.46 -18.05
N ARG A 210 23.06 -93.96 -17.38
CA ARG A 210 24.47 -94.13 -17.81
C ARG A 210 24.89 -95.59 -17.89
N LEU A 211 24.41 -96.43 -16.96
CA LEU A 211 24.72 -97.86 -16.98
C LEU A 211 24.03 -98.60 -18.14
N ALA A 212 22.78 -98.24 -18.44
CA ALA A 212 21.99 -98.90 -19.46
C ALA A 212 22.23 -98.36 -20.89
N MET A 213 22.64 -97.09 -21.03
CA MET A 213 22.84 -96.41 -22.31
C MET A 213 24.14 -95.58 -22.31
N PRO A 214 25.32 -96.23 -22.46
CA PRO A 214 26.61 -95.55 -22.40
C PRO A 214 26.97 -94.71 -23.65
N GLU A 215 26.30 -94.96 -24.77
CA GLU A 215 26.58 -94.29 -26.06
C GLU A 215 25.85 -92.96 -26.23
N LEU A 216 24.95 -92.61 -25.30
CA LEU A 216 24.17 -91.37 -25.34
C LEU A 216 24.92 -90.25 -24.59
N GLU A 217 25.01 -89.06 -25.21
CA GLU A 217 25.69 -87.90 -24.63
C GLU A 217 25.01 -87.43 -23.33
N ASP A 218 25.82 -86.93 -22.38
CA ASP A 218 25.36 -86.50 -21.05
C ASP A 218 24.56 -85.17 -21.08
N ASP A 219 24.60 -84.44 -22.20
CA ASP A 219 23.89 -83.15 -22.42
C ASP A 219 22.44 -83.36 -22.89
N ASP A 220 21.65 -84.10 -22.10
CA ASP A 220 20.22 -84.28 -22.34
C ASP A 220 19.40 -83.16 -21.66
N PRO A 221 18.59 -82.38 -22.41
CA PRO A 221 17.75 -81.30 -21.87
C PRO A 221 16.78 -81.73 -20.76
N TYR A 222 16.46 -83.02 -20.63
CA TYR A 222 15.53 -83.53 -19.63
C TYR A 222 16.21 -84.08 -18.36
N TRP A 223 17.54 -84.28 -18.40
CA TRP A 223 18.27 -84.99 -17.34
C TRP A 223 19.61 -84.36 -16.96
N SER A 224 19.90 -83.15 -17.44
CA SER A 224 21.17 -82.47 -17.24
C SER A 224 21.48 -82.24 -15.76
N ALA A 225 22.77 -82.11 -15.44
CA ALA A 225 23.26 -81.92 -14.07
C ALA A 225 22.82 -80.58 -13.46
N ASP A 226 22.51 -79.59 -14.30
CA ASP A 226 22.29 -78.19 -13.89
C ASP A 226 20.81 -77.86 -13.62
N ASP A 227 19.87 -78.72 -14.03
CA ASP A 227 18.43 -78.47 -13.88
C ASP A 227 17.94 -78.55 -12.42
N ASP A 228 18.74 -79.12 -11.51
CA ASP A 228 18.44 -79.12 -10.06
C ASP A 228 19.03 -77.89 -9.33
N ILE A 229 19.91 -77.11 -9.99
CA ILE A 229 20.63 -75.97 -9.39
C ILE A 229 20.06 -74.63 -9.87
N ILE A 230 19.65 -74.54 -11.13
CA ILE A 230 19.10 -73.32 -11.74
C ILE A 230 17.65 -73.62 -12.16
N ASP A 231 16.70 -72.83 -11.65
CA ASP A 231 15.30 -72.90 -12.07
C ASP A 231 15.19 -72.68 -13.59
N GLY A 232 14.34 -73.43 -14.30
CA GLY A 232 14.17 -73.33 -15.74
C GLY A 232 13.85 -71.90 -16.20
N ALA A 233 13.08 -71.15 -15.41
CA ALA A 233 12.78 -69.74 -15.69
C ALA A 233 14.04 -68.83 -15.58
N GLU A 234 14.95 -69.12 -14.65
CA GLU A 234 16.22 -68.38 -14.54
C GLU A 234 17.19 -68.80 -15.64
N LYS A 235 17.15 -70.07 -16.08
CA LYS A 235 17.91 -70.57 -17.24
C LYS A 235 17.51 -69.85 -18.53
N GLU A 236 16.21 -69.67 -18.76
CA GLU A 236 15.69 -68.86 -19.88
C GLU A 236 16.12 -67.40 -19.79
N ARG A 237 16.06 -66.80 -18.59
CA ARG A 237 16.53 -65.43 -18.35
C ARG A 237 18.02 -65.28 -18.65
N LEU A 238 18.84 -66.22 -18.20
CA LEU A 238 20.29 -66.24 -18.44
C LEU A 238 20.62 -66.44 -19.91
N ALA A 239 19.94 -67.35 -20.61
CA ALA A 239 20.10 -67.55 -22.05
C ALA A 239 19.73 -66.28 -22.84
N HIS A 240 18.66 -65.59 -22.45
CA HIS A 240 18.27 -64.32 -23.07
C HIS A 240 19.29 -63.21 -22.80
N LEU A 241 19.86 -63.14 -21.58
CA LEU A 241 20.93 -62.20 -21.25
C LEU A 241 22.22 -62.51 -22.02
N GLU A 242 22.58 -63.78 -22.16
CA GLU A 242 23.75 -64.23 -22.91
C GLU A 242 23.61 -63.96 -24.42
N MET A 243 22.42 -64.23 -24.98
CA MET A 243 22.10 -63.90 -26.37
C MET A 243 22.19 -62.38 -26.63
N ARG A 244 21.66 -61.57 -25.70
CA ARG A 244 21.76 -60.11 -25.77
C ARG A 244 23.21 -59.63 -25.67
N ALA A 245 23.98 -60.16 -24.74
CA ALA A 245 25.40 -59.84 -24.59
C ALA A 245 26.21 -60.26 -25.84
N ALA A 246 25.91 -61.41 -26.44
CA ALA A 246 26.52 -61.87 -27.67
C ALA A 246 26.15 -60.99 -28.87
N GLN A 247 24.90 -60.51 -28.92
CA GLN A 247 24.45 -59.55 -29.93
C GLN A 247 25.15 -58.18 -29.76
N GLU A 248 25.25 -57.67 -28.53
CA GLU A 248 25.96 -56.43 -28.21
C GLU A 248 27.47 -56.56 -28.53
N GLN A 249 28.10 -57.72 -28.28
CA GLN A 249 29.49 -57.97 -28.67
C GLN A 249 29.69 -58.09 -30.18
N ARG A 250 28.69 -58.59 -30.93
CA ARG A 250 28.74 -58.63 -32.40
C ARG A 250 28.64 -57.23 -32.99
N ILE A 251 27.72 -56.41 -32.49
CA ILE A 251 27.56 -55.00 -32.88
C ILE A 251 28.85 -54.22 -32.55
N ALA A 252 29.42 -54.40 -31.35
CA ALA A 252 30.68 -53.76 -30.97
C ALA A 252 31.91 -54.23 -31.79
N ARG A 253 31.85 -55.39 -32.44
CA ARG A 253 32.88 -55.87 -33.37
C ARG A 253 32.65 -55.38 -34.81
N GLU A 254 31.40 -55.18 -35.21
CA GLU A 254 31.03 -54.61 -36.51
C GLU A 254 31.29 -53.09 -36.55
N ASP A 255 31.09 -52.38 -35.44
CA ASP A 255 31.40 -50.92 -35.31
C ASP A 255 32.89 -50.62 -35.08
N GLY A 256 33.76 -51.64 -35.03
CA GLY A 256 35.19 -51.52 -34.75
C GLY A 256 36.11 -51.44 -35.98
N ASP A 257 35.57 -51.47 -37.20
CA ASP A 257 36.34 -51.48 -38.46
C ASP A 257 36.34 -50.13 -39.21
N ASP A 258 35.76 -49.07 -38.65
CA ASP A 258 35.90 -47.71 -39.18
C ASP A 258 36.77 -46.87 -38.24
N GLY A 259 38.04 -46.74 -38.61
CA GLY A 259 39.02 -45.94 -37.88
C GLY A 259 38.67 -44.45 -37.86
N ASP A 260 38.76 -43.84 -36.67
CA ASP A 260 39.67 -42.71 -36.42
C ASP A 260 39.66 -42.32 -34.94
N GLY A 261 40.84 -41.92 -34.45
CA GLY A 261 41.17 -41.82 -33.04
C GLY A 261 40.36 -40.83 -32.21
N LEU A 262 39.72 -41.35 -31.15
CA LEU A 262 39.24 -40.62 -29.98
C LEU A 262 39.56 -41.45 -28.72
N PRO A 263 39.85 -40.82 -27.56
CA PRO A 263 40.41 -41.51 -26.40
C PRO A 263 39.38 -42.47 -25.78
N PRO A 264 39.83 -43.52 -25.07
CA PRO A 264 38.97 -44.61 -24.61
C PRO A 264 37.84 -44.11 -23.70
N PRO A 265 36.59 -44.62 -23.82
CA PRO A 265 35.55 -44.34 -22.86
C PRO A 265 35.92 -44.97 -21.51
N MET A 266 35.86 -44.14 -20.46
CA MET A 266 36.14 -44.53 -19.09
C MET A 266 35.27 -45.72 -18.65
N MET A 267 35.88 -46.73 -18.02
CA MET A 267 35.18 -47.76 -17.29
C MET A 267 34.24 -47.11 -16.26
N MET A 268 32.92 -47.24 -16.46
CA MET A 268 31.94 -46.94 -15.42
C MET A 268 32.16 -47.93 -14.27
N HIS A 269 32.79 -47.42 -13.22
CA HIS A 269 32.86 -48.07 -11.91
C HIS A 269 31.43 -48.40 -11.46
N ALA A 270 31.21 -49.65 -11.04
CA ALA A 270 29.95 -50.11 -10.48
C ALA A 270 29.50 -49.19 -9.31
N PRO A 271 28.19 -48.95 -9.13
CA PRO A 271 27.72 -48.18 -7.99
C PRO A 271 28.00 -48.97 -6.71
N THR A 272 28.83 -48.39 -5.85
CA THR A 272 29.05 -48.85 -4.47
C THR A 272 27.73 -48.85 -3.69
N PRO A 273 27.46 -49.86 -2.84
CA PRO A 273 26.24 -49.92 -2.04
C PRO A 273 26.22 -48.80 -0.97
N PRO A 274 25.03 -48.33 -0.55
CA PRO A 274 24.89 -47.16 0.32
C PRO A 274 25.45 -47.45 1.71
N GLN A 275 26.43 -46.65 2.14
CA GLN A 275 26.88 -46.62 3.52
C GLN A 275 25.92 -45.78 4.38
N LEU A 276 25.51 -46.38 5.50
CA LEU A 276 24.83 -45.74 6.62
C LEU A 276 25.65 -44.55 7.15
N ILE A 277 25.04 -43.37 7.25
CA ILE A 277 25.60 -42.23 8.01
C ILE A 277 24.68 -41.94 9.19
N SER A 278 25.20 -42.14 10.39
CA SER A 278 24.69 -41.54 11.64
C SER A 278 25.31 -40.15 11.88
N PRO A 279 24.68 -39.29 12.69
CA PRO A 279 24.71 -37.84 12.50
C PRO A 279 25.81 -37.17 13.32
N ALA A 280 26.53 -36.21 12.73
CA ALA A 280 27.25 -35.18 13.48
C ALA A 280 27.67 -34.01 12.59
N GLY A 281 27.52 -32.79 13.12
CA GLY A 281 28.31 -31.63 12.70
C GLY A 281 27.64 -30.71 11.70
N GLY A 282 27.02 -29.65 12.21
CA GLY A 282 26.33 -28.64 11.41
C GLY A 282 27.24 -27.80 10.53
N SER A 283 26.64 -27.18 9.53
CA SER A 283 27.04 -25.84 9.11
C SER A 283 25.83 -25.10 8.53
N MET A 284 25.69 -23.87 8.99
CA MET A 284 24.61 -22.95 8.77
C MET A 284 24.51 -22.51 7.30
N GLY A 285 23.31 -22.58 6.73
CA GLY A 285 22.97 -21.96 5.44
C GLY A 285 21.82 -20.97 5.60
N GLY A 286 22.01 -19.95 6.45
CA GLY A 286 21.08 -18.82 6.53
C GLY A 286 21.32 -17.84 5.39
N ILE A 287 20.26 -17.50 4.65
CA ILE A 287 20.31 -16.43 3.65
C ILE A 287 20.52 -15.11 4.39
N ALA A 288 21.64 -14.43 4.11
CA ALA A 288 21.97 -13.14 4.69
C ALA A 288 21.02 -12.06 4.15
N MET A 289 20.18 -11.51 5.02
CA MET A 289 19.43 -10.27 4.75
C MET A 289 20.42 -9.10 4.86
N GLN A 290 20.95 -8.66 3.72
CA GLN A 290 21.82 -7.49 3.65
C GLN A 290 21.03 -6.23 3.98
N ARG A 291 21.21 -5.71 5.19
CA ARG A 291 20.75 -4.40 5.62
C ARG A 291 21.80 -3.37 5.18
N GLY A 292 21.57 -2.73 4.04
CA GLY A 292 22.31 -1.55 3.58
C GLY A 292 21.33 -0.40 3.41
N GLY A 293 21.50 0.65 4.21
CA GLY A 293 20.77 1.89 4.08
C GLY A 293 21.34 2.79 2.98
N ASP A 294 20.43 3.61 2.48
CA ASP A 294 20.59 4.91 1.83
C ASP A 294 21.09 5.04 0.37
N GLU A 295 20.25 5.81 -0.34
CA GLU A 295 20.44 6.57 -1.58
C GLU A 295 20.45 5.85 -2.94
N GLY A 296 19.39 6.11 -3.72
CA GLY A 296 19.30 5.83 -5.16
C GLY A 296 18.01 5.12 -5.53
N GLY A 297 16.99 5.88 -5.95
CA GLY A 297 15.71 5.33 -6.39
C GLY A 297 15.86 4.29 -7.51
N LEU A 298 15.55 3.04 -7.19
CA LEU A 298 15.34 1.97 -8.16
C LEU A 298 13.89 1.48 -8.04
N PRO A 299 13.22 1.19 -9.17
CA PRO A 299 11.82 0.81 -9.19
C PRO A 299 11.63 -0.53 -8.46
N LEU A 300 10.64 -0.55 -7.56
CA LEU A 300 10.17 -1.77 -6.89
C LEU A 300 9.86 -2.86 -7.93
N PRO A 301 10.28 -4.13 -7.73
CA PRO A 301 9.92 -5.20 -8.65
C PRO A 301 8.39 -5.35 -8.74
N PRO A 302 7.84 -5.63 -9.93
CA PRO A 302 6.41 -5.74 -10.13
C PRO A 302 5.82 -6.88 -9.29
N PRO A 303 4.61 -6.71 -8.74
CA PRO A 303 3.96 -7.77 -7.95
C PRO A 303 3.77 -9.03 -8.81
N PRO A 304 3.84 -10.23 -8.21
CA PRO A 304 3.71 -11.48 -8.94
C PRO A 304 2.36 -11.55 -9.68
N PRO A 305 2.33 -12.15 -10.88
CA PRO A 305 1.12 -12.24 -11.68
C PRO A 305 0.04 -13.00 -10.92
N ARG A 306 -1.18 -12.43 -10.90
CA ARG A 306 -2.36 -13.11 -10.34
C ARG A 306 -2.60 -14.40 -11.15
N PRO A 307 -2.99 -15.51 -10.49
CA PRO A 307 -3.40 -16.70 -11.21
C PRO A 307 -4.59 -16.36 -12.12
N LEU A 308 -4.47 -16.74 -13.40
CA LEU A 308 -5.58 -16.66 -14.35
C LEU A 308 -6.67 -17.62 -13.87
N ASN A 309 -7.80 -17.07 -13.40
CA ASN A 309 -9.02 -17.84 -13.24
C ASN A 309 -9.51 -18.24 -14.63
N ALA A 310 -9.05 -19.38 -15.11
CA ALA A 310 -9.68 -20.13 -16.19
C ALA A 310 -10.87 -20.90 -15.61
N ALA A 311 -12.00 -20.20 -15.37
CA ALA A 311 -13.32 -20.81 -15.18
C ALA A 311 -14.42 -19.73 -15.18
N SER A 312 -14.63 -19.09 -16.33
CA SER A 312 -15.87 -18.36 -16.61
C SER A 312 -16.35 -18.77 -17.99
N SER A 313 -16.99 -19.94 -18.06
CA SER A 313 -17.76 -20.38 -19.21
C SER A 313 -18.99 -21.13 -18.72
N THR A 314 -20.09 -20.92 -19.43
CA THR A 314 -21.46 -21.40 -19.19
C THR A 314 -22.19 -20.61 -18.08
N GLY A 315 -23.36 -20.02 -18.28
CA GLY A 315 -24.23 -19.96 -19.45
C GLY A 315 -25.39 -19.03 -19.10
N SER A 316 -25.63 -18.07 -19.99
CA SER A 316 -26.86 -17.29 -20.05
C SER A 316 -28.01 -18.22 -20.46
N THR A 317 -29.04 -18.32 -19.64
CA THR A 317 -30.40 -18.63 -20.10
C THR A 317 -31.38 -17.77 -19.34
N GLY A 318 -31.81 -16.68 -19.97
CA GLY A 318 -33.04 -15.98 -19.63
C GLY A 318 -34.13 -16.38 -20.61
N SER A 319 -35.19 -16.98 -20.07
CA SER A 319 -36.61 -16.90 -20.48
C SER A 319 -37.44 -17.43 -19.32
#